data_AF-A0A101T5P8-F1
#
_entry.id   AF-A0A101T5P8-F1
#
_cell.length_a   1.000
_cell.length_b   1.000
_cell.length_c   1.000
_cell.angle_alpha   90.00
_cell.angle_beta   90.00
_cell.angle_gamma   90.00
#
_symmetry.space_group_name_H-M   'P 1'
#
loop_
_entity.id
_entity.type
_entity.pdbx_description
1 polymer ?
#
loop_
_entity_poly.entity_id
_entity_poly.type
_entity_poly.pdbx_seq_one_letter_code
_entity_poly.pdbx_strand_id
1 'polypeptide(L)'
;MTVAELLSAHDGQLRGRVPPDLRWGTVAVEDGPVARVHHGTHAVVEHRELTGADLPDLVRRQQEECAARVEPLEWKVYSHDTPRLARALAEAGFTAGPARSLLVAETAGLPAPQPPSSVRQNWLGRSAAERETIRRLAAAAPGQRRPLSELVADGVGRVIGAEMNVLVLERHGRLVDEVWLERVPGTDFASVGGITGPRPELLHAAGQWAARGPWGRQAARYLVAEAGGELVDAHLAAGFQEIAEVTTYRWAPPGEPARERPAAQLLSDPEHDEIWERFKKRFEVTYETAYDGIAEPPGSVTWYMAAVDHTRRDPLLAEVEEVITRGLRACGRPGDRLYRLKWYISGSRCDPTRVGGPGQPRWPGYSYLVDENVIQVTADLRMGTHGNFVEESLCVFGADLVAEVEEDLTALLGTVLRRDGRPVGNVWSFGP
;
A
#
# COMPACT_ATOMS: atom_id res chain seq x y z
N MET A 1 31.25 -2.03 13.42
CA MET A 1 30.64 -0.99 14.27
C MET A 1 30.36 -1.57 15.63
N THR A 2 30.44 -0.73 16.65
CA THR A 2 29.99 -1.06 18.01
C THR A 2 28.47 -1.04 18.09
N VAL A 3 27.91 -1.67 19.13
CA VAL A 3 26.47 -1.62 19.44
C VAL A 3 25.95 -0.19 19.54
N ALA A 4 26.69 0.71 20.18
CA ALA A 4 26.31 2.12 20.34
C ALA A 4 26.24 2.87 18.99
N GLU A 5 27.17 2.59 18.07
CA GLU A 5 27.14 3.17 16.73
C GLU A 5 25.95 2.66 15.91
N LEU A 6 25.61 1.36 16.02
CA LEU A 6 24.45 0.79 15.35
C LEU A 6 23.13 1.34 15.90
N LEU A 7 23.03 1.50 17.23
CA LEU A 7 21.89 2.13 17.88
C LEU A 7 21.70 3.57 17.42
N SER A 8 22.79 4.36 17.39
CA SER A 8 22.74 5.74 16.91
C SER A 8 22.31 5.82 15.43
N ALA A 9 22.79 4.91 14.59
CA ALA A 9 22.39 4.83 13.19
C ALA A 9 20.90 4.44 13.03
N HIS A 10 20.42 3.47 13.81
CA HIS A 10 19.00 3.09 13.85
C HIS A 10 18.13 4.28 14.23
N ASP A 11 18.45 4.95 15.35
CA ASP A 11 17.64 6.05 15.87
C ASP A 11 17.65 7.27 14.95
N GLY A 12 18.80 7.60 14.35
CA GLY A 12 18.91 8.73 13.43
C GLY A 12 18.23 8.51 12.07
N GLN A 13 18.09 7.26 11.62
CA GLN A 13 17.61 6.95 10.27
C GLN A 13 16.21 6.32 10.21
N LEU A 14 15.74 5.68 11.27
CA LEU A 14 14.46 4.94 11.27
C LEU A 14 13.39 5.53 12.19
N ARG A 15 13.78 6.06 13.36
CA ARG A 15 12.80 6.48 14.38
C ARG A 15 12.12 7.81 14.06
N GLY A 16 10.81 7.87 14.30
CA GLY A 16 10.00 9.09 14.18
C GLY A 16 10.05 9.75 12.80
N ARG A 17 10.21 8.96 11.74
CA ARG A 17 10.25 9.44 10.35
C ARG A 17 8.93 9.18 9.66
N VAL A 18 8.48 10.18 8.92
CA VAL A 18 7.44 9.99 7.91
C VAL A 18 8.10 9.42 6.66
N PRO A 19 7.64 8.26 6.14
CA PRO A 19 8.13 7.73 4.88
C PRO A 19 7.92 8.77 3.75
N PRO A 20 8.92 9.00 2.89
CA PRO A 20 8.80 9.98 1.80
C PRO A 20 7.71 9.58 0.78
N ASP A 21 7.55 8.28 0.56
CA ASP A 21 6.51 7.71 -0.30
C ASP A 21 5.51 6.94 0.57
N LEU A 22 4.33 7.52 0.78
CA LEU A 22 3.25 6.86 1.51
C LEU A 22 2.63 5.76 0.66
N ARG A 23 2.29 4.65 1.32
CA ARG A 23 1.59 3.51 0.74
C ARG A 23 0.16 3.90 0.36
N TRP A 24 -0.44 3.14 -0.53
CA TRP A 24 -1.83 3.40 -0.90
C TRP A 24 -2.73 3.25 0.33
N GLY A 25 -3.68 4.17 0.46
CA GLY A 25 -4.60 4.14 1.58
C GLY A 25 -4.00 4.56 2.92
N THR A 26 -2.80 5.16 2.95
CA THR A 26 -2.21 5.70 4.18
C THR A 26 -2.09 7.23 4.17
N VAL A 27 -2.06 7.82 5.37
CA VAL A 27 -1.77 9.24 5.63
C VAL A 27 -0.80 9.31 6.79
N ALA A 28 0.24 10.14 6.66
CA ALA A 28 1.12 10.42 7.77
C ALA A 28 0.94 11.86 8.26
N VAL A 29 1.01 12.05 9.57
CA VAL A 29 0.91 13.33 10.25
C VAL A 29 2.07 13.44 11.24
N GLU A 30 2.81 14.53 11.20
CA GLU A 30 3.78 14.88 12.25
C GLU A 30 3.09 15.73 13.33
N ASP A 31 3.32 15.38 14.59
CA ASP A 31 2.91 16.12 15.79
C ASP A 31 4.15 16.30 16.68
N GLY A 32 4.93 17.35 16.38
CA GLY A 32 6.21 17.61 17.04
C GLY A 32 7.21 16.47 16.82
N PRO A 33 7.70 15.80 17.89
CA PRO A 33 8.65 14.68 17.76
C PRO A 33 8.00 13.35 17.38
N VAL A 34 6.67 13.32 17.27
CA VAL A 34 5.89 12.12 16.92
C VAL A 34 5.51 12.14 15.44
N ALA A 35 5.66 11.01 14.78
CA ALA A 35 5.07 10.72 13.47
C ALA A 35 3.99 9.65 13.64
N ARG A 36 2.78 9.96 13.18
CA ARG A 36 1.64 9.04 13.20
C ARG A 36 1.25 8.69 11.78
N VAL A 37 1.22 7.40 11.47
CA VAL A 37 0.76 6.89 10.17
C VAL A 37 -0.60 6.22 10.35
N HIS A 38 -1.61 6.81 9.74
CA HIS A 38 -2.95 6.26 9.63
C HIS A 38 -2.99 5.29 8.46
N HIS A 39 -3.39 4.06 8.76
CA HIS A 39 -3.54 2.97 7.82
C HIS A 39 -5.01 2.75 7.41
N GLY A 40 -5.94 3.51 8.00
CA GLY A 40 -7.38 3.37 7.80
C GLY A 40 -8.02 2.22 8.59
N THR A 41 -7.22 1.25 9.05
CA THR A 41 -7.64 0.13 9.91
C THR A 41 -7.08 0.24 11.33
N HIS A 42 -5.98 0.98 11.47
CA HIS A 42 -5.27 1.29 12.71
C HIS A 42 -4.33 2.47 12.41
N ALA A 43 -3.66 2.96 13.44
CA ALA A 43 -2.58 3.92 13.32
C ALA A 43 -1.33 3.41 14.04
N VAL A 44 -0.17 3.73 13.48
CA VAL A 44 1.14 3.43 14.09
C VAL A 44 1.81 4.75 14.44
N VAL A 45 2.29 4.84 15.67
CA VAL A 45 3.06 5.97 16.19
C VAL A 45 4.51 5.56 16.37
N GLU A 46 5.39 6.37 15.79
CA GLU A 46 6.84 6.35 15.97
C GLU A 46 7.27 7.72 16.52
N HIS A 47 8.35 7.74 17.30
CA HIS A 47 8.86 8.98 17.90
C HIS A 47 10.37 9.12 17.80
N ARG A 48 10.80 10.38 17.66
CA ARG A 48 12.18 10.82 17.91
C ARG A 48 12.37 11.00 19.43
N GLU A 49 13.53 11.52 19.84
CA GLU A 49 13.80 11.87 21.24
C GLU A 49 12.66 12.73 21.85
N LEU A 50 12.18 12.32 23.04
CA LEU A 50 11.05 12.94 23.74
C LEU A 50 11.46 13.70 25.00
N THR A 51 12.76 13.91 25.21
CA THR A 51 13.29 14.67 26.35
C THR A 51 12.63 16.04 26.45
N GLY A 52 11.99 16.30 27.60
CA GLY A 52 11.29 17.57 27.88
C GLY A 52 9.86 17.66 27.34
N ALA A 53 9.36 16.66 26.62
CA ALA A 53 7.97 16.65 26.15
C ALA A 53 6.96 16.44 27.31
N ASP A 54 5.80 17.07 27.19
CA ASP A 54 4.62 16.76 28.01
C ASP A 54 4.01 15.44 27.51
N LEU A 55 4.49 14.33 28.07
CA LEU A 55 4.09 12.98 27.65
C LEU A 55 2.58 12.72 27.83
N PRO A 56 1.95 13.05 28.96
CA PRO A 56 0.49 12.92 29.09
C PRO A 56 -0.29 13.66 28.01
N ASP A 57 0.06 14.93 27.73
CA ASP A 57 -0.65 15.69 26.71
C ASP A 57 -0.40 15.13 25.29
N LEU A 58 0.84 14.75 24.98
CA LEU A 58 1.21 14.15 23.70
C LEU A 58 0.44 12.85 23.44
N VAL A 59 0.35 11.96 24.44
CA VAL A 59 -0.41 10.71 24.36
C VAL A 59 -1.90 10.97 24.15
N ARG A 60 -2.49 11.91 24.91
CA ARG A 60 -3.90 12.31 24.78
C ARG A 60 -4.23 12.77 23.36
N ARG A 61 -3.40 13.63 22.74
CA ARG A 61 -3.61 14.08 21.36
C ARG A 61 -3.60 12.93 20.35
N GLN A 62 -2.74 11.91 20.56
CA GLN A 62 -2.73 10.74 19.67
C GLN A 62 -4.02 9.91 19.82
N GLN A 63 -4.50 9.73 21.05
CA GLN A 63 -5.76 9.01 21.31
C GLN A 63 -6.97 9.75 20.71
N GLU A 64 -7.04 11.07 20.84
CA GLU A 64 -8.14 11.88 20.28
C GLU A 64 -8.22 11.78 18.75
N GLU A 65 -7.07 11.90 18.08
CA GLU A 65 -6.98 11.79 16.62
C GLU A 65 -7.36 10.40 16.11
N CYS A 66 -6.94 9.34 16.82
CA CYS A 66 -7.27 7.97 16.46
C CYS A 66 -8.73 7.62 16.80
N ALA A 67 -9.27 8.15 17.90
CA ALA A 67 -10.68 8.01 18.28
C ALA A 67 -11.63 8.61 17.24
N ALA A 68 -11.29 9.79 16.71
CA ALA A 68 -12.08 10.45 15.66
C ALA A 68 -12.21 9.60 14.37
N ARG A 69 -11.30 8.63 14.17
CA ARG A 69 -11.27 7.72 13.02
C ARG A 69 -11.66 6.28 13.37
N VAL A 70 -11.94 5.99 14.64
CA VAL A 70 -12.17 4.63 15.16
C VAL A 70 -11.00 3.69 14.81
N GLU A 71 -9.77 4.22 14.86
CA GLU A 71 -8.56 3.47 14.56
C GLU A 71 -7.84 3.05 15.86
N PRO A 72 -7.58 1.75 16.08
CA PRO A 72 -6.67 1.29 17.12
C PRO A 72 -5.28 1.88 16.92
N LEU A 73 -4.56 2.10 18.01
CA LEU A 73 -3.27 2.76 18.03
C LEU A 73 -2.19 1.81 18.52
N GLU A 74 -1.10 1.72 17.76
CA GLU A 74 0.14 1.04 18.13
C GLU A 74 1.25 2.07 18.37
N TRP A 75 1.98 1.94 19.48
CA TRP A 75 3.10 2.81 19.81
C TRP A 75 4.30 1.98 20.28
N LYS A 76 5.42 2.06 19.55
CA LYS A 76 6.65 1.36 19.95
C LYS A 76 7.42 2.14 21.00
N VAL A 77 7.86 1.46 22.06
CA VAL A 77 8.74 2.01 23.10
C VAL A 77 10.01 1.16 23.14
N TYR A 78 11.16 1.82 23.10
CA TYR A 78 12.46 1.17 23.12
C TYR A 78 13.04 1.16 24.55
N SER A 79 13.84 0.16 24.91
CA SER A 79 14.36 0.01 26.28
C SER A 79 15.28 1.14 26.73
N HIS A 80 15.88 1.88 25.78
CA HIS A 80 16.69 3.07 26.06
C HIS A 80 15.89 4.37 26.08
N ASP A 81 14.57 4.33 25.82
CA ASP A 81 13.71 5.50 25.99
C ASP A 81 13.52 5.85 27.48
N THR A 82 13.05 7.07 27.74
CA THR A 82 12.69 7.45 29.11
C THR A 82 11.60 6.53 29.67
N PRO A 83 11.76 5.97 30.89
CA PRO A 83 10.73 5.14 31.52
C PRO A 83 9.39 5.87 31.72
N ARG A 84 9.41 7.22 31.69
CA ARG A 84 8.21 8.05 31.78
C ARG A 84 7.25 7.84 30.62
N LEU A 85 7.73 7.45 29.44
CA LEU A 85 6.88 7.19 28.27
C LEU A 85 6.02 5.94 28.50
N ALA A 86 6.65 4.82 28.86
CA ALA A 86 5.94 3.57 29.18
C ALA A 86 4.88 3.78 30.27
N ARG A 87 5.22 4.56 31.32
CA ARG A 87 4.29 4.92 32.39
C ARG A 87 3.13 5.77 31.88
N ALA A 88 3.38 6.81 31.08
CA ALA A 88 2.32 7.66 30.53
C ALA A 88 1.36 6.87 29.62
N LEU A 89 1.88 5.96 28.80
CA LEU A 89 1.06 5.07 27.96
C LEU A 89 0.19 4.14 28.81
N ALA A 90 0.75 3.52 29.85
CA ALA A 90 0.00 2.66 30.76
C ALA A 90 -1.11 3.43 31.52
N GLU A 91 -0.79 4.63 32.03
CA GLU A 91 -1.76 5.52 32.70
C GLU A 91 -2.88 5.96 31.74
N ALA A 92 -2.59 6.10 30.44
CA ALA A 92 -3.56 6.38 29.39
C ALA A 92 -4.36 5.14 28.89
N GLY A 93 -4.13 3.96 29.49
CA GLY A 93 -4.88 2.74 29.18
C GLY A 93 -4.32 1.92 28.02
N PHE A 94 -3.08 2.14 27.59
CA PHE A 94 -2.42 1.24 26.65
C PHE A 94 -2.00 -0.06 27.32
N THR A 95 -2.08 -1.16 26.59
CA THR A 95 -1.57 -2.47 27.01
C THR A 95 -0.24 -2.76 26.33
N ALA A 96 0.78 -3.14 27.11
CA ALA A 96 2.07 -3.57 26.58
C ALA A 96 1.97 -4.96 25.93
N GLY A 97 2.49 -5.09 24.71
CA GLY A 97 2.76 -6.39 24.11
C GLY A 97 4.02 -7.07 24.68
N PRO A 98 4.39 -8.25 24.18
CA PRO A 98 5.66 -8.88 24.54
C PRO A 98 6.84 -8.02 24.07
N ALA A 99 7.87 -7.93 24.92
CA ALA A 99 9.15 -7.34 24.55
C ALA A 99 9.86 -8.21 23.49
N ARG A 100 10.56 -7.57 22.56
CA ARG A 100 11.33 -8.21 21.49
C ARG A 100 12.71 -7.56 21.42
N SER A 101 13.74 -8.35 21.16
CA SER A 101 15.10 -7.84 20.89
C SER A 101 15.12 -7.11 19.56
N LEU A 102 15.66 -5.89 19.54
CA LEU A 102 15.97 -5.13 18.35
C LEU A 102 17.38 -5.50 17.88
N LEU A 103 17.46 -6.11 16.70
CA LEU A 103 18.65 -6.77 16.18
C LEU A 103 19.09 -6.10 14.88
N VAL A 104 20.39 -5.84 14.73
CA VAL A 104 20.97 -5.25 13.51
C VAL A 104 22.18 -6.04 13.05
N ALA A 105 22.27 -6.30 11.74
CA ALA A 105 23.44 -6.87 11.09
C ALA A 105 23.90 -6.02 9.90
N GLU A 106 25.19 -6.04 9.59
CA GLU A 106 25.70 -5.56 8.31
C GLU A 106 25.40 -6.59 7.21
N THR A 107 24.76 -6.16 6.12
CA THR A 107 24.21 -7.06 5.10
C THR A 107 25.30 -7.89 4.41
N ALA A 108 26.49 -7.32 4.21
CA ALA A 108 27.65 -8.00 3.64
C ALA A 108 28.32 -9.01 4.60
N GLY A 109 28.03 -8.91 5.91
CA GLY A 109 28.65 -9.73 6.95
C GLY A 109 27.89 -11.03 7.27
N LEU A 110 26.71 -11.24 6.70
CA LEU A 110 25.90 -12.43 7.01
C LEU A 110 26.47 -13.69 6.35
N PRO A 111 26.84 -14.73 7.14
CA PRO A 111 27.51 -15.91 6.64
C PRO A 111 26.60 -16.74 5.72
N ALA A 112 27.18 -17.34 4.68
CA ALA A 112 26.45 -18.25 3.82
C ALA A 112 26.14 -19.57 4.57
N PRO A 113 24.91 -20.11 4.47
CA PRO A 113 24.57 -21.38 5.09
C PRO A 113 25.36 -22.54 4.48
N GLN A 114 25.66 -23.56 5.28
CA GLN A 114 26.30 -24.80 4.84
C GLN A 114 25.44 -26.01 5.26
N PRO A 115 25.00 -26.87 4.33
CA PRO A 115 25.18 -26.78 2.87
C PRO A 115 24.34 -25.64 2.24
N PRO A 116 24.63 -25.23 0.99
CA PRO A 116 23.82 -24.26 0.28
C PRO A 116 22.35 -24.71 0.18
N SER A 117 21.44 -23.79 0.47
CA SER A 117 20.00 -24.03 0.44
C SER A 117 19.32 -23.38 -0.76
N SER A 118 18.27 -24.00 -1.28
CA SER A 118 17.38 -23.38 -2.27
C SER A 118 16.37 -22.43 -1.60
N VAL A 119 16.76 -21.17 -1.41
CA VAL A 119 15.81 -20.08 -1.10
C VAL A 119 15.30 -19.51 -2.42
N ARG A 120 13.97 -19.48 -2.58
CA ARG A 120 13.31 -18.92 -3.76
C ARG A 120 12.78 -17.54 -3.43
N GLN A 121 12.93 -16.63 -4.39
CA GLN A 121 12.26 -15.33 -4.37
C GLN A 121 10.86 -15.46 -4.96
N ASN A 122 10.03 -14.45 -4.70
CA ASN A 122 8.88 -14.06 -5.52
C ASN A 122 7.50 -14.50 -4.99
N TRP A 123 6.87 -13.58 -4.26
CA TRP A 123 5.44 -13.61 -3.91
C TRP A 123 4.52 -13.64 -5.14
N LEU A 124 4.86 -12.90 -6.20
CA LEU A 124 3.99 -12.68 -7.38
C LEU A 124 4.02 -13.83 -8.40
N GLY A 125 5.02 -14.71 -8.36
CA GLY A 125 5.15 -15.85 -9.27
C GLY A 125 4.45 -17.13 -8.80
N ARG A 126 3.82 -17.10 -7.61
CA ARG A 126 3.28 -18.29 -6.95
C ARG A 126 1.78 -18.46 -7.20
N SER A 127 1.33 -19.71 -7.20
CA SER A 127 -0.10 -20.05 -7.31
C SER A 127 -0.90 -19.51 -6.11
N ALA A 128 -2.22 -19.38 -6.27
CA ALA A 128 -3.10 -18.93 -5.19
C ALA A 128 -3.01 -19.84 -3.94
N ALA A 129 -2.88 -21.16 -4.13
CA ALA A 129 -2.74 -22.13 -3.04
C ALA A 129 -1.41 -22.00 -2.28
N GLU A 130 -0.32 -21.70 -2.99
CA GLU A 130 0.97 -21.41 -2.35
C GLU A 130 0.94 -20.10 -1.57
N ARG A 131 0.36 -19.03 -2.14
CA ARG A 131 0.18 -17.75 -1.43
C ARG A 131 -0.64 -17.91 -0.15
N GLU A 132 -1.64 -18.78 -0.16
CA GLU A 132 -2.42 -19.08 1.04
C GLU A 132 -1.62 -19.88 2.08
N THR A 133 -0.74 -20.77 1.63
CA THR A 133 0.16 -21.50 2.54
C THR A 133 1.17 -20.56 3.20
N ILE A 134 1.75 -19.62 2.44
CA ILE A 134 2.59 -18.53 2.93
C ILE A 134 1.84 -17.74 4.01
N ARG A 135 0.64 -17.23 3.71
CA ARG A 135 -0.16 -16.46 4.68
C ARG A 135 -0.41 -17.22 5.98
N ARG A 136 -0.72 -18.52 5.91
CA ARG A 136 -0.94 -19.35 7.10
C ARG A 136 0.33 -19.53 7.94
N LEU A 137 1.49 -19.72 7.30
CA LEU A 137 2.77 -19.84 8.01
C LEU A 137 3.15 -18.52 8.68
N ALA A 138 3.06 -17.40 7.95
CA ALA A 138 3.26 -16.07 8.53
C ALA A 138 2.31 -15.80 9.69
N ALA A 139 1.02 -16.13 9.58
CA ALA A 139 0.06 -15.90 10.67
C ALA A 139 0.39 -16.69 11.95
N ALA A 140 1.09 -17.82 11.84
CA ALA A 140 1.52 -18.63 12.97
C ALA A 140 2.88 -18.21 13.57
N ALA A 141 3.63 -17.32 12.91
CA ALA A 141 4.98 -16.94 13.36
C ALA A 141 4.95 -16.09 14.64
N PRO A 142 5.82 -16.35 15.63
CA PRO A 142 5.86 -15.58 16.86
C PRO A 142 6.60 -14.24 16.69
N GLY A 143 6.24 -13.23 17.49
CA GLY A 143 7.11 -12.08 17.75
C GLY A 143 7.47 -11.20 16.55
N GLN A 144 6.60 -11.12 15.54
CA GLN A 144 6.85 -10.40 14.28
C GLN A 144 6.93 -8.89 14.50
N ARG A 145 7.91 -8.20 13.88
CA ARG A 145 7.94 -6.73 13.80
C ARG A 145 6.65 -6.18 13.19
N ARG A 146 6.28 -6.76 12.05
CA ARG A 146 5.14 -6.35 11.23
C ARG A 146 4.51 -7.59 10.59
N PRO A 147 3.20 -7.84 10.79
CA PRO A 147 2.54 -8.99 10.17
C PRO A 147 2.60 -8.99 8.64
N LEU A 148 2.73 -10.18 8.03
CA LEU A 148 2.70 -10.29 6.57
C LEU A 148 1.37 -9.79 5.98
N SER A 149 0.26 -9.93 6.70
CA SER A 149 -1.04 -9.37 6.28
C SER A 149 -0.99 -7.86 6.09
N GLU A 150 -0.29 -7.15 6.98
CA GLU A 150 -0.12 -5.69 6.88
C GLU A 150 0.79 -5.31 5.72
N LEU A 151 1.83 -6.11 5.46
CA LEU A 151 2.71 -5.92 4.31
C LEU A 151 1.96 -6.10 2.99
N VAL A 152 1.13 -7.15 2.90
CA VAL A 152 0.31 -7.43 1.72
C VAL A 152 -0.75 -6.35 1.51
N ALA A 153 -1.37 -5.86 2.58
CA ALA A 153 -2.37 -4.80 2.53
C ALA A 153 -1.82 -3.47 1.99
N ASP A 154 -0.54 -3.17 2.23
CA ASP A 154 0.15 -2.00 1.66
C ASP A 154 0.49 -2.14 0.16
N GLY A 155 0.36 -3.34 -0.40
CA GLY A 155 0.58 -3.67 -1.81
C GLY A 155 2.01 -4.10 -2.13
N VAL A 156 2.19 -5.31 -2.69
CA VAL A 156 3.51 -5.85 -3.05
C VAL A 156 3.94 -5.33 -4.43
N GLY A 157 4.62 -4.18 -4.48
CA GLY A 157 5.05 -3.56 -5.73
C GLY A 157 5.74 -4.55 -6.69
N ARG A 158 5.54 -4.37 -8.01
CA ARG A 158 6.06 -5.28 -9.06
C ARG A 158 7.57 -5.51 -8.93
N VAL A 159 7.94 -6.79 -9.13
CA VAL A 159 9.20 -7.52 -8.91
C VAL A 159 10.53 -6.80 -9.21
N ILE A 160 10.58 -5.74 -10.02
CA ILE A 160 11.84 -5.15 -10.49
C ILE A 160 12.28 -3.92 -9.66
N GLY A 161 11.40 -3.42 -8.78
CA GLY A 161 11.68 -2.31 -7.85
C GLY A 161 11.00 -2.45 -6.50
N ALA A 162 10.52 -3.66 -6.19
CA ALA A 162 9.68 -3.92 -5.03
C ALA A 162 10.38 -3.51 -3.74
N GLU A 163 9.76 -2.58 -3.01
CA GLU A 163 10.19 -2.19 -1.67
C GLU A 163 9.90 -3.29 -0.66
N MET A 164 9.22 -4.37 -1.05
CA MET A 164 8.86 -5.48 -0.20
C MET A 164 9.12 -6.80 -0.91
N ASN A 165 9.45 -7.85 -0.17
CA ASN A 165 9.64 -9.18 -0.74
C ASN A 165 9.31 -10.27 0.28
N VAL A 166 8.92 -11.45 -0.21
CA VAL A 166 8.80 -12.67 0.60
C VAL A 166 9.75 -13.69 0.01
N LEU A 167 10.72 -14.12 0.83
CA LEU A 167 11.65 -15.19 0.50
C LEU A 167 11.17 -16.45 1.19
N VAL A 168 11.11 -17.55 0.46
CA VAL A 168 10.64 -18.81 1.01
C VAL A 168 11.72 -19.89 0.88
N LEU A 169 11.81 -20.72 1.90
CA LEU A 169 12.66 -21.88 1.97
C LEU A 169 11.85 -23.10 1.54
N GLU A 170 12.31 -23.74 0.47
CA GLU A 170 11.72 -24.98 -0.02
C GLU A 170 12.65 -26.16 0.27
N ARG A 171 12.08 -27.26 0.78
CA ARG A 171 12.79 -28.55 0.93
C ARG A 171 11.92 -29.65 0.33
N HIS A 172 12.50 -30.46 -0.56
CA HIS A 172 11.80 -31.53 -1.27
C HIS A 172 10.49 -31.08 -1.95
N GLY A 173 10.49 -29.88 -2.55
CA GLY A 173 9.33 -29.31 -3.24
C GLY A 173 8.21 -28.81 -2.31
N ARG A 174 8.46 -28.72 -1.00
CA ARG A 174 7.50 -28.18 -0.02
C ARG A 174 8.03 -26.88 0.57
N LEU A 175 7.15 -25.91 0.71
CA LEU A 175 7.42 -24.67 1.43
C LEU A 175 7.50 -24.99 2.94
N VAL A 176 8.63 -24.68 3.56
CA VAL A 176 8.92 -24.99 4.96
C VAL A 176 8.85 -23.75 5.84
N ASP A 177 9.52 -22.68 5.41
CA ASP A 177 9.66 -21.44 6.18
C ASP A 177 9.79 -20.25 5.24
N GLU A 178 9.65 -19.05 5.78
CA GLU A 178 9.75 -17.81 5.03
C GLU A 178 10.20 -16.63 5.87
N VAL A 179 10.70 -15.60 5.19
CA VAL A 179 11.01 -14.29 5.73
C VAL A 179 10.44 -13.23 4.80
N TRP A 180 9.80 -12.21 5.36
CA TRP A 180 9.33 -11.06 4.59
C TRP A 180 10.06 -9.79 4.97
N LEU A 181 10.34 -8.99 3.95
CA LEU A 181 11.34 -7.95 3.97
C LEU A 181 10.76 -6.67 3.42
N GLU A 182 11.26 -5.54 3.93
CA GLU A 182 10.93 -4.20 3.48
C GLU A 182 12.22 -3.39 3.29
N ARG A 183 12.29 -2.60 2.24
CA ARG A 183 13.28 -1.52 2.14
C ARG A 183 12.73 -0.30 2.84
N VAL A 184 13.61 0.48 3.45
CA VAL A 184 13.25 1.77 4.03
C VAL A 184 13.93 2.87 3.19
N PRO A 185 13.22 3.47 2.22
CA PRO A 185 13.80 4.45 1.31
C PRO A 185 14.46 5.63 2.05
N GLY A 186 15.59 6.09 1.52
CA GLY A 186 16.34 7.22 2.11
C GLY A 186 17.08 6.87 3.41
N THR A 187 17.39 5.59 3.61
CA THR A 187 18.16 5.08 4.76
C THR A 187 19.14 3.99 4.31
N ASP A 188 20.08 3.67 5.19
CA ASP A 188 21.01 2.56 5.04
C ASP A 188 20.38 1.20 5.42
N PHE A 189 19.09 1.16 5.75
CA PHE A 189 18.43 0.00 6.33
C PHE A 189 17.42 -0.66 5.38
N ALA A 190 17.40 -1.99 5.44
CA ALA A 190 16.24 -2.81 5.14
C ALA A 190 15.74 -3.45 6.45
N SER A 191 14.47 -3.78 6.54
CA SER A 191 13.88 -4.41 7.71
C SER A 191 13.29 -5.79 7.40
N VAL A 192 13.46 -6.70 8.35
CA VAL A 192 12.70 -7.95 8.44
C VAL A 192 11.37 -7.63 9.11
N GLY A 193 10.26 -7.84 8.40
CA GLY A 193 8.93 -7.75 8.99
C GLY A 193 8.65 -8.93 9.91
N GLY A 194 9.16 -10.11 9.54
CA GLY A 194 9.16 -11.30 10.38
C GLY A 194 9.72 -12.52 9.64
N ILE A 195 9.92 -13.59 10.39
CA ILE A 195 10.44 -14.87 9.94
C ILE A 195 9.69 -16.00 10.66
N THR A 196 9.37 -17.08 9.97
CA THR A 196 8.54 -18.16 10.54
C THR A 196 9.30 -19.12 11.44
N GLY A 197 10.62 -19.17 11.35
CA GLY A 197 11.45 -20.07 12.15
C GLY A 197 12.93 -19.68 12.18
N PRO A 198 13.74 -20.32 13.05
CA PRO A 198 15.17 -20.03 13.23
C PRO A 198 16.00 -20.55 12.05
N ARG A 199 15.95 -19.85 10.91
CA ARG A 199 16.55 -20.28 9.64
C ARG A 199 17.70 -19.35 9.20
N PRO A 200 18.97 -19.72 9.44
CA PRO A 200 20.11 -18.93 8.96
C PRO A 200 20.11 -18.79 7.43
N GLU A 201 19.53 -19.75 6.71
CA GLU A 201 19.38 -19.71 5.25
C GLU A 201 18.56 -18.50 4.79
N LEU A 202 17.44 -18.22 5.48
CA LEU A 202 16.55 -17.12 5.17
C LEU A 202 17.16 -15.78 5.58
N LEU A 203 17.86 -15.73 6.71
CA LEU A 203 18.57 -14.52 7.17
C LEU A 203 19.70 -14.14 6.20
N HIS A 204 20.49 -15.11 5.74
CA HIS A 204 21.52 -14.87 4.72
C HIS A 204 20.89 -14.36 3.41
N ALA A 205 19.82 -15.02 2.93
CA ALA A 205 19.12 -14.59 1.72
C ALA A 205 18.50 -13.20 1.85
N ALA A 206 18.03 -12.83 3.04
CA ALA A 206 17.53 -11.49 3.35
C ALA A 206 18.64 -10.43 3.23
N GLY A 207 19.83 -10.71 3.78
CA GLY A 207 21.00 -9.84 3.59
C GLY A 207 21.39 -9.67 2.14
N GLN A 208 21.42 -10.76 1.37
CA GLN A 208 21.69 -10.69 -0.07
C GLN A 208 20.65 -9.84 -0.81
N TRP A 209 19.36 -9.99 -0.48
CA TRP A 209 18.32 -9.16 -1.07
C TRP A 209 18.50 -7.69 -0.71
N ALA A 210 18.77 -7.38 0.57
CA ALA A 210 19.00 -6.03 1.06
C ALA A 210 20.19 -5.36 0.33
N ALA A 211 21.31 -6.08 0.20
CA ALA A 211 22.57 -5.60 -0.39
C ALA A 211 22.55 -5.42 -1.91
N ARG A 212 21.61 -6.03 -2.65
CA ARG A 212 21.58 -5.89 -4.11
C ARG A 212 21.08 -4.52 -4.56
N GLY A 213 20.09 -3.95 -3.88
CA GLY A 213 19.35 -2.76 -4.32
C GLY A 213 18.64 -2.98 -5.69
N PRO A 214 17.41 -2.51 -5.91
CA PRO A 214 16.86 -2.46 -7.26
C PRO A 214 17.55 -1.35 -8.06
N TRP A 215 17.51 -1.45 -9.39
CA TRP A 215 18.08 -0.51 -10.36
C TRP A 215 18.02 0.96 -9.91
N GLY A 216 19.18 1.58 -9.70
CA GLY A 216 19.29 3.00 -9.34
C GLY A 216 18.95 3.34 -7.88
N ARG A 217 18.61 2.37 -7.03
CA ARG A 217 18.40 2.59 -5.59
C ARG A 217 19.60 2.11 -4.78
N GLN A 218 19.90 2.85 -3.70
CA GLN A 218 20.96 2.52 -2.78
C GLN A 218 20.72 1.15 -2.13
N ALA A 219 21.76 0.31 -2.13
CA ALA A 219 21.78 -0.94 -1.39
C ALA A 219 21.70 -0.66 0.12
N ALA A 220 20.91 -1.45 0.84
CA ALA A 220 20.89 -1.34 2.29
C ALA A 220 22.18 -1.93 2.87
N ARG A 221 22.86 -1.15 3.71
CA ARG A 221 24.05 -1.58 4.43
C ARG A 221 23.70 -2.42 5.65
N TYR A 222 22.55 -2.14 6.27
CA TYR A 222 22.10 -2.83 7.47
C TYR A 222 20.77 -3.54 7.24
N LEU A 223 20.61 -4.67 7.93
CA LEU A 223 19.35 -5.38 8.07
C LEU A 223 18.92 -5.28 9.54
N VAL A 224 17.73 -4.71 9.79
CA VAL A 224 17.13 -4.63 11.12
C VAL A 224 16.02 -5.66 11.28
N ALA A 225 15.93 -6.30 12.43
CA ALA A 225 14.88 -7.26 12.79
C ALA A 225 14.41 -7.03 14.23
N GLU A 226 13.17 -7.45 14.51
CA GLU A 226 12.65 -7.59 15.87
C GLU A 226 12.34 -9.07 16.08
N ALA A 227 12.83 -9.68 17.16
CA ALA A 227 12.65 -11.11 17.44
C ALA A 227 12.43 -11.37 18.93
N GLY A 228 11.79 -12.49 19.25
CA GLY A 228 11.65 -12.98 20.62
C GLY A 228 11.87 -14.49 20.70
N GLY A 229 12.15 -15.00 21.90
CA GLY A 229 12.37 -16.43 22.13
C GLY A 229 13.55 -17.00 21.33
N GLU A 230 13.41 -18.23 20.82
CA GLU A 230 14.45 -18.93 20.05
C GLU A 230 14.90 -18.20 18.77
N LEU A 231 14.10 -17.27 18.26
CA LEU A 231 14.48 -16.47 17.11
C LEU A 231 15.64 -15.52 17.43
N VAL A 232 15.77 -15.06 18.68
CA VAL A 232 16.88 -14.16 19.08
C VAL A 232 18.21 -14.88 18.89
N ASP A 233 18.34 -16.09 19.44
CA ASP A 233 19.56 -16.90 19.34
C ASP A 233 19.94 -17.18 17.88
N ALA A 234 18.95 -17.44 17.03
CA ALA A 234 19.17 -17.67 15.60
C ALA A 234 19.69 -16.43 14.87
N HIS A 235 19.20 -15.22 15.20
CA HIS A 235 19.72 -13.98 14.63
C HIS A 235 21.14 -13.68 15.12
N LEU A 236 21.40 -13.85 16.42
CA LEU A 236 22.74 -13.66 16.99
C LEU A 236 23.75 -14.61 16.35
N ALA A 237 23.41 -15.89 16.20
CA ALA A 237 24.25 -16.89 15.52
C ALA A 237 24.45 -16.57 14.03
N ALA A 238 23.50 -15.89 13.39
CA ALA A 238 23.63 -15.41 12.02
C ALA A 238 24.47 -14.12 11.88
N GLY A 239 24.93 -13.53 12.99
CA GLY A 239 25.79 -12.34 12.99
C GLY A 239 25.06 -11.01 13.24
N PHE A 240 23.81 -11.05 13.72
CA PHE A 240 23.15 -9.86 14.23
C PHE A 240 23.70 -9.48 15.61
N GLN A 241 23.62 -8.20 15.93
CA GLN A 241 23.88 -7.65 17.25
C GLN A 241 22.59 -7.12 17.84
N GLU A 242 22.32 -7.45 19.09
CA GLU A 242 21.23 -6.86 19.85
C GLU A 242 21.63 -5.44 20.28
N ILE A 243 20.80 -4.46 19.92
CA ILE A 243 21.08 -3.04 20.15
C ILE A 243 20.13 -2.39 21.16
N ALA A 244 18.94 -2.96 21.36
CA ALA A 244 17.94 -2.55 22.34
C ALA A 244 16.85 -3.63 22.47
N GLU A 245 15.85 -3.41 23.31
CA GLU A 245 14.56 -4.10 23.25
C GLU A 245 13.47 -3.13 22.80
N VAL A 246 12.41 -3.66 22.20
CA VAL A 246 11.24 -2.90 21.75
C VAL A 246 9.95 -3.55 22.21
N THR A 247 9.06 -2.74 22.79
CA THR A 247 7.73 -3.14 23.22
C THR A 247 6.68 -2.30 22.48
N THR A 248 5.73 -2.95 21.81
CA THR A 248 4.59 -2.25 21.20
C THR A 248 3.44 -2.15 22.18
N TYR A 249 3.08 -0.92 22.55
CA TYR A 249 1.91 -0.59 23.34
C TYR A 249 0.70 -0.42 22.42
N ARG A 250 -0.45 -0.96 22.85
CA ARG A 250 -1.68 -0.98 22.06
C ARG A 250 -2.82 -0.33 22.81
N TRP A 251 -3.58 0.52 22.14
CA TRP A 251 -4.82 1.10 22.64
C TRP A 251 -5.91 1.00 21.58
N ALA A 252 -7.16 0.83 21.98
CA ALA A 252 -8.29 0.77 21.07
C ALA A 252 -9.34 1.81 21.45
N PRO A 253 -9.84 2.62 20.50
CA PRO A 253 -10.96 3.51 20.72
C PRO A 253 -12.27 2.72 20.85
N PRO A 254 -13.34 3.34 21.38
CA PRO A 254 -14.68 2.78 21.27
C PRO A 254 -15.15 2.74 19.81
N GLY A 255 -15.93 1.72 19.46
CA GLY A 255 -16.45 1.49 18.09
C GLY A 255 -15.82 0.27 17.42
N GLU A 256 -16.33 -0.10 16.24
CA GLU A 256 -15.75 -1.18 15.43
C GLU A 256 -14.79 -0.57 14.40
N PRO A 257 -13.48 -0.87 14.46
CA PRO A 257 -12.53 -0.42 13.46
C PRO A 257 -12.82 -1.00 12.08
N ALA A 258 -12.48 -0.24 11.05
CA ALA A 258 -12.50 -0.77 9.69
C ALA A 258 -11.51 -1.94 9.56
N ARG A 259 -11.92 -3.00 8.87
CA ARG A 259 -11.10 -4.21 8.66
C ARG A 259 -10.26 -4.16 7.39
N GLU A 260 -10.55 -3.20 6.50
CA GLU A 260 -9.90 -3.07 5.21
C GLU A 260 -9.31 -1.67 5.00
N ARG A 261 -8.20 -1.63 4.26
CA ARG A 261 -7.55 -0.39 3.86
C ARG A 261 -8.49 0.49 3.03
N PRO A 262 -8.43 1.82 3.17
CA PRO A 262 -9.20 2.76 2.33
C PRO A 262 -8.88 2.60 0.85
N ALA A 263 -7.64 2.22 0.53
CA ALA A 263 -7.21 1.86 -0.81
C ALA A 263 -6.18 0.73 -0.75
N ALA A 264 -6.15 -0.10 -1.78
CA ALA A 264 -5.21 -1.20 -1.94
C ALA A 264 -4.81 -1.38 -3.40
N GLN A 265 -3.58 -1.84 -3.61
CA GLN A 265 -3.13 -2.27 -4.93
C GLN A 265 -3.59 -3.69 -5.20
N LEU A 266 -4.05 -3.94 -6.42
CA LEU A 266 -4.45 -5.26 -6.89
C LEU A 266 -3.47 -5.73 -7.99
N LEU A 267 -2.79 -6.84 -7.75
CA LEU A 267 -1.78 -7.40 -8.65
C LEU A 267 -1.99 -8.91 -8.81
N SER A 268 -2.77 -9.30 -9.83
CA SER A 268 -3.08 -10.72 -10.10
C SER A 268 -3.65 -11.46 -8.87
N ASP A 269 -4.39 -10.72 -8.05
CA ASP A 269 -5.20 -11.24 -6.96
C ASP A 269 -6.50 -11.84 -7.51
N PRO A 270 -7.11 -12.84 -6.87
CA PRO A 270 -8.40 -13.38 -7.31
C PRO A 270 -9.48 -12.31 -7.48
N GLU A 271 -9.49 -11.29 -6.62
CA GLU A 271 -10.39 -10.13 -6.72
C GLU A 271 -10.17 -9.33 -8.01
N HIS A 272 -8.91 -9.14 -8.44
CA HIS A 272 -8.57 -8.47 -9.69
C HIS A 272 -9.09 -9.24 -10.90
N ASP A 273 -8.93 -10.56 -10.91
CA ASP A 273 -9.35 -11.40 -12.02
C ASP A 273 -10.89 -11.47 -12.09
N GLU A 274 -11.56 -11.57 -10.94
CA GLU A 274 -13.03 -11.56 -10.87
C GLU A 274 -13.65 -10.27 -11.42
N ILE A 275 -13.14 -9.10 -11.02
CA ILE A 275 -13.68 -7.83 -11.52
C ILE A 275 -13.44 -7.67 -13.03
N TRP A 276 -12.29 -8.15 -13.54
CA TRP A 276 -12.02 -8.16 -14.98
C TRP A 276 -12.96 -9.05 -15.77
N GLU A 277 -13.24 -10.27 -15.30
CA GLU A 277 -14.18 -11.17 -15.96
C GLU A 277 -15.59 -10.57 -16.02
N ARG A 278 -16.03 -9.97 -14.93
CA ARG A 278 -17.34 -9.30 -14.87
C ARG A 278 -17.38 -8.08 -15.79
N PHE A 279 -16.31 -7.26 -15.81
CA PHE A 279 -16.20 -6.10 -16.68
C PHE A 279 -16.25 -6.49 -18.15
N LYS A 280 -15.37 -7.40 -18.60
CA LYS A 280 -15.33 -7.88 -19.99
C LYS A 280 -16.68 -8.39 -20.46
N LYS A 281 -17.36 -9.18 -19.62
CA LYS A 281 -18.70 -9.71 -19.92
C LYS A 281 -19.75 -8.60 -20.03
N ARG A 282 -19.75 -7.61 -19.14
CA ARG A 282 -20.75 -6.55 -19.10
C ARG A 282 -20.61 -5.55 -20.25
N PHE A 283 -19.39 -5.29 -20.68
CA PHE A 283 -19.03 -4.27 -21.65
C PHE A 283 -18.56 -4.85 -22.99
N GLU A 284 -18.76 -6.16 -23.20
CA GLU A 284 -18.48 -6.90 -24.44
C GLU A 284 -17.04 -6.71 -24.97
N VAL A 285 -16.07 -6.69 -24.05
CA VAL A 285 -14.65 -6.53 -24.38
C VAL A 285 -13.95 -7.88 -24.44
N THR A 286 -13.22 -8.13 -25.52
CA THR A 286 -12.32 -9.28 -25.65
C THR A 286 -10.86 -8.83 -25.63
N TYR A 287 -9.93 -9.78 -25.68
CA TYR A 287 -8.51 -9.45 -25.80
C TYR A 287 -8.22 -8.67 -27.09
N GLU A 288 -8.89 -9.05 -28.17
CA GLU A 288 -8.74 -8.47 -29.51
C GLU A 288 -9.34 -7.07 -29.61
N THR A 289 -10.43 -6.80 -28.89
CA THR A 289 -11.16 -5.52 -28.98
C THR A 289 -10.84 -4.54 -27.85
N ALA A 290 -9.93 -4.88 -26.92
CA ALA A 290 -9.61 -4.06 -25.75
C ALA A 290 -9.13 -2.63 -26.08
N TYR A 291 -8.58 -2.42 -27.28
CA TYR A 291 -8.15 -1.10 -27.76
C TYR A 291 -9.22 -0.36 -28.57
N ASP A 292 -10.23 -1.08 -29.08
CA ASP A 292 -11.33 -0.48 -29.85
C ASP A 292 -12.34 0.24 -28.95
N GLY A 293 -12.40 -0.16 -27.67
CA GLY A 293 -13.19 0.46 -26.63
C GLY A 293 -14.15 -0.51 -25.94
N ILE A 294 -15.24 0.03 -25.41
CA ILE A 294 -16.27 -0.74 -24.70
C ILE A 294 -17.63 -0.61 -25.38
N ALA A 295 -18.50 -1.60 -25.20
CA ALA A 295 -19.92 -1.42 -25.44
C ALA A 295 -20.50 -0.46 -24.38
N GLU A 296 -20.55 0.83 -24.73
CA GLU A 296 -21.03 1.88 -23.83
C GLU A 296 -22.48 1.59 -23.38
N PRO A 297 -22.75 1.57 -22.06
CA PRO A 297 -24.06 1.20 -21.56
C PRO A 297 -25.08 2.35 -21.72
N PRO A 298 -26.39 2.07 -21.64
CA PRO A 298 -27.39 3.14 -21.50
C PRO A 298 -27.12 4.02 -20.27
N GLY A 299 -27.41 5.31 -20.38
CA GLY A 299 -27.05 6.33 -19.39
C GLY A 299 -25.57 6.67 -19.42
N SER A 300 -24.94 6.65 -20.61
CA SER A 300 -23.55 7.06 -20.80
C SER A 300 -23.41 8.27 -21.71
N VAL A 301 -22.36 9.05 -21.48
CA VAL A 301 -21.97 10.21 -22.29
C VAL A 301 -20.47 10.12 -22.52
N THR A 302 -20.03 10.36 -23.76
CA THR A 302 -18.63 10.29 -24.13
C THR A 302 -18.17 11.60 -24.74
N TRP A 303 -17.08 12.16 -24.25
CA TRP A 303 -16.47 13.41 -24.73
C TRP A 303 -15.18 13.14 -25.50
N TYR A 304 -14.85 14.06 -26.41
CA TYR A 304 -13.56 14.07 -27.08
C TYR A 304 -12.51 14.76 -26.21
N MET A 305 -11.32 14.18 -26.12
CA MET A 305 -10.22 14.62 -25.26
C MET A 305 -9.17 15.47 -26.00
N ALA A 306 -9.43 15.95 -27.22
CA ALA A 306 -8.46 16.76 -27.97
C ALA A 306 -8.09 18.10 -27.33
N ALA A 307 -8.87 18.59 -26.37
CA ALA A 307 -8.49 19.77 -25.59
C ALA A 307 -7.30 19.50 -24.66
N VAL A 308 -7.01 18.23 -24.37
CA VAL A 308 -5.86 17.79 -23.60
C VAL A 308 -4.66 17.66 -24.52
N ASP A 309 -3.61 18.44 -24.25
CA ASP A 309 -2.28 18.25 -24.80
C ASP A 309 -1.81 16.83 -24.48
N HIS A 310 -1.13 16.15 -25.41
CA HIS A 310 -0.73 14.73 -25.30
C HIS A 310 0.38 14.49 -24.26
N THR A 311 0.41 15.29 -23.20
CA THR A 311 1.32 15.21 -22.07
C THR A 311 0.55 14.83 -20.81
N ARG A 312 1.16 13.98 -19.98
CA ARG A 312 0.59 13.59 -18.67
C ARG A 312 0.52 14.72 -17.63
N ARG A 313 0.98 15.93 -17.98
CA ARG A 313 1.05 17.10 -17.07
C ARG A 313 0.09 18.21 -17.47
N ASP A 314 -0.80 17.95 -18.41
CA ASP A 314 -1.82 18.92 -18.79
C ASP A 314 -2.68 19.29 -17.57
N PRO A 315 -2.78 20.58 -17.20
CA PRO A 315 -3.66 21.05 -16.13
C PRO A 315 -5.13 20.65 -16.31
N LEU A 316 -5.62 20.58 -17.55
CA LEU A 316 -7.00 20.19 -17.85
C LEU A 316 -7.31 18.76 -17.36
N LEU A 317 -6.33 17.84 -17.40
CA LEU A 317 -6.51 16.50 -16.85
C LEU A 317 -6.76 16.52 -15.33
N ALA A 318 -6.18 17.47 -14.61
CA ALA A 318 -6.43 17.63 -13.19
C ALA A 318 -7.86 18.13 -12.94
N GLU A 319 -8.33 19.12 -13.71
CA GLU A 319 -9.70 19.65 -13.61
C GLU A 319 -10.75 18.57 -13.94
N VAL A 320 -10.53 17.80 -15.01
CA VAL A 320 -11.38 16.65 -15.37
C VAL A 320 -11.41 15.60 -14.26
N GLU A 321 -10.25 15.25 -13.70
CA GLU A 321 -10.19 14.27 -12.60
C GLU A 321 -10.85 14.79 -11.32
N GLU A 322 -10.78 16.09 -11.03
CA GLU A 322 -11.47 16.71 -9.90
C GLU A 322 -12.99 16.59 -10.04
N VAL A 323 -13.55 16.89 -11.23
CA VAL A 323 -14.97 16.75 -11.52
C VAL A 323 -15.43 15.30 -11.37
N ILE A 324 -14.68 14.34 -11.94
CA ILE A 324 -15.02 12.91 -11.89
C ILE A 324 -14.88 12.37 -10.47
N THR A 325 -13.81 12.72 -9.76
CA THR A 325 -13.61 12.31 -8.37
C THR A 325 -14.75 12.84 -7.50
N ARG A 326 -15.16 14.09 -7.69
CA ARG A 326 -16.32 14.68 -6.98
C ARG A 326 -17.60 13.89 -7.27
N GLY A 327 -17.91 13.63 -8.54
CA GLY A 327 -19.09 12.86 -8.93
C GLY A 327 -19.09 11.42 -8.38
N LEU A 328 -17.98 10.71 -8.52
CA LEU A 328 -17.83 9.33 -8.00
C LEU A 328 -18.00 9.27 -6.48
N ARG A 329 -17.56 10.29 -5.76
CA ARG A 329 -17.75 10.39 -4.30
C ARG A 329 -19.18 10.76 -3.92
N ALA A 330 -19.82 11.67 -4.65
CA ALA A 330 -21.21 12.06 -4.43
C ALA A 330 -22.18 10.88 -4.67
N CYS A 331 -21.91 10.07 -5.69
CA CYS A 331 -22.72 8.88 -6.03
C CYS A 331 -22.29 7.61 -5.26
N GLY A 332 -21.20 7.67 -4.49
CA GLY A 332 -20.65 6.58 -3.71
C GLY A 332 -21.49 6.30 -2.46
N ARG A 333 -21.72 5.02 -2.17
CA ARG A 333 -22.45 4.57 -0.99
C ARG A 333 -21.45 4.04 0.05
N PRO A 334 -21.75 4.16 1.36
CA PRO A 334 -20.93 3.51 2.39
C PRO A 334 -20.76 2.02 2.09
N GLY A 335 -19.51 1.56 2.07
CA GLY A 335 -19.17 0.16 1.75
C GLY A 335 -18.94 -0.11 0.26
N ASP A 336 -19.16 0.85 -0.63
CA ASP A 336 -18.79 0.70 -2.03
C ASP A 336 -17.30 0.41 -2.20
N ARG A 337 -16.98 -0.24 -3.32
CA ARG A 337 -15.62 -0.38 -3.83
C ARG A 337 -15.57 0.21 -5.23
N LEU A 338 -14.64 1.12 -5.44
CA LEU A 338 -14.27 1.64 -6.75
C LEU A 338 -12.98 0.97 -7.17
N TYR A 339 -13.01 0.32 -8.33
CA TYR A 339 -11.86 -0.31 -8.95
C TYR A 339 -11.32 0.61 -10.04
N ARG A 340 -9.99 0.72 -10.10
CA ARG A 340 -9.31 1.25 -11.28
C ARG A 340 -8.58 0.10 -11.94
N LEU A 341 -8.88 -0.14 -13.21
CA LEU A 341 -8.33 -1.24 -13.97
C LEU A 341 -7.46 -0.70 -15.11
N LYS A 342 -6.32 -1.35 -15.31
CA LYS A 342 -5.43 -1.12 -16.45
C LYS A 342 -5.20 -2.42 -17.17
N TRP A 343 -5.37 -2.42 -18.50
CA TRP A 343 -5.21 -3.61 -19.30
C TRP A 343 -3.84 -4.26 -19.05
N TYR A 344 -3.84 -5.52 -18.62
CA TYR A 344 -2.65 -6.38 -18.52
C TYR A 344 -1.54 -5.90 -17.54
N ILE A 345 -1.79 -4.85 -16.73
CA ILE A 345 -0.78 -4.31 -15.80
C ILE A 345 -1.21 -4.46 -14.34
N SER A 346 -2.11 -3.62 -13.87
CA SER A 346 -2.38 -3.51 -12.45
C SER A 346 -3.75 -2.93 -12.19
N GLY A 347 -4.40 -3.39 -11.14
CA GLY A 347 -5.58 -2.76 -10.61
C GLY A 347 -5.28 -1.96 -9.35
N SER A 348 -6.24 -1.13 -8.97
CA SER A 348 -6.38 -0.62 -7.62
C SER A 348 -7.82 -0.73 -7.19
N ARG A 349 -8.03 -0.73 -5.88
CA ARG A 349 -9.36 -0.60 -5.29
C ARG A 349 -9.33 0.47 -4.22
N CYS A 350 -10.41 1.22 -4.08
CA CYS A 350 -10.62 2.11 -2.95
C CYS A 350 -12.07 2.16 -2.49
N ASP A 351 -12.27 2.59 -1.25
CA ASP A 351 -13.55 3.06 -0.74
C ASP A 351 -13.65 4.56 -1.03
N PRO A 352 -14.50 5.00 -1.97
CA PRO A 352 -14.54 6.40 -2.40
C PRO A 352 -14.92 7.37 -1.27
N THR A 353 -15.55 6.89 -0.20
CA THR A 353 -15.91 7.72 0.97
C THR A 353 -14.73 7.95 1.93
N ARG A 354 -13.65 7.17 1.80
CA ARG A 354 -12.48 7.16 2.70
C ARG A 354 -11.19 7.64 2.04
N VAL A 355 -11.24 8.17 0.81
CA VAL A 355 -10.09 8.73 0.09
C VAL A 355 -10.41 10.09 -0.54
N GLY A 356 -9.38 10.92 -0.76
CA GLY A 356 -9.47 12.20 -1.46
C GLY A 356 -10.10 13.35 -0.65
N GLY A 357 -10.54 13.12 0.60
CA GLY A 357 -10.96 14.16 1.53
C GLY A 357 -9.82 14.75 2.37
N PRO A 358 -10.05 15.87 3.08
CA PRO A 358 -9.10 16.41 4.04
C PRO A 358 -8.68 15.36 5.08
N GLY A 359 -7.37 15.18 5.26
CA GLY A 359 -6.81 14.18 6.18
C GLY A 359 -7.06 12.72 5.79
N GLN A 360 -7.56 12.45 4.59
CA GLN A 360 -7.72 11.10 4.04
C GLN A 360 -6.58 10.77 3.06
N PRO A 361 -6.31 9.49 2.79
CA PRO A 361 -5.35 9.09 1.78
C PRO A 361 -5.69 9.70 0.42
N ARG A 362 -4.67 9.92 -0.40
CA ARG A 362 -4.85 10.42 -1.77
C ARG A 362 -5.76 9.50 -2.57
N TRP A 363 -6.58 10.09 -3.43
CA TRP A 363 -7.35 9.36 -4.44
C TRP A 363 -6.40 8.54 -5.34
N PRO A 364 -6.53 7.21 -5.39
CA PRO A 364 -5.60 6.36 -6.14
C PRO A 364 -5.95 6.21 -7.62
N GLY A 365 -7.03 6.83 -8.10
CA GLY A 365 -7.55 6.72 -9.47
C GLY A 365 -7.13 7.86 -10.39
N TYR A 366 -7.37 7.64 -11.68
CA TYR A 366 -7.43 8.65 -12.73
C TYR A 366 -8.32 8.13 -13.86
N SER A 367 -9.00 9.03 -14.55
CA SER A 367 -10.05 8.69 -15.52
C SER A 367 -9.56 8.60 -16.95
N TYR A 368 -8.40 9.20 -17.24
CA TYR A 368 -7.82 9.22 -18.57
C TYR A 368 -6.29 9.25 -18.48
N LEU A 369 -5.62 8.57 -19.42
CA LEU A 369 -4.19 8.71 -19.68
C LEU A 369 -3.99 8.89 -21.17
N VAL A 370 -3.01 9.69 -21.56
CA VAL A 370 -2.67 9.96 -22.97
C VAL A 370 -2.00 8.78 -23.67
N ASP A 371 -1.62 7.73 -22.94
CA ASP A 371 -0.81 6.62 -23.45
C ASP A 371 -1.28 5.24 -22.97
N GLU A 372 -2.44 5.15 -22.33
CA GLU A 372 -2.99 3.89 -21.85
C GLU A 372 -4.50 4.00 -21.64
N ASN A 373 -5.25 2.93 -21.95
CA ASN A 373 -6.66 2.87 -21.60
C ASN A 373 -6.81 2.67 -20.08
N VAL A 374 -7.75 3.38 -19.48
CA VAL A 374 -8.00 3.30 -18.04
C VAL A 374 -9.50 3.19 -17.78
N ILE A 375 -9.85 2.29 -16.87
CA ILE A 375 -11.22 2.09 -16.42
C ILE A 375 -11.30 2.45 -14.96
N GLN A 376 -12.30 3.24 -14.56
CA GLN A 376 -12.75 3.34 -13.18
C GLN A 376 -14.17 2.77 -13.10
N VAL A 377 -14.44 1.85 -12.19
CA VAL A 377 -15.76 1.20 -12.13
C VAL A 377 -16.11 0.73 -10.73
N THR A 378 -17.36 0.88 -10.34
CA THR A 378 -17.85 0.34 -9.06
C THR A 378 -17.89 -1.19 -9.08
N ALA A 379 -17.86 -1.80 -7.89
CA ALA A 379 -17.89 -3.25 -7.72
C ALA A 379 -19.05 -3.94 -8.44
N ASP A 380 -20.21 -3.28 -8.53
CA ASP A 380 -21.43 -3.76 -9.18
C ASP A 380 -21.52 -3.36 -10.67
N LEU A 381 -20.51 -2.67 -11.20
CA LEU A 381 -20.43 -2.17 -12.57
C LEU A 381 -21.54 -1.18 -12.95
N ARG A 382 -22.20 -0.55 -11.97
CA ARG A 382 -23.31 0.37 -12.22
C ARG A 382 -22.88 1.71 -12.79
N MET A 383 -21.69 2.19 -12.40
CA MET A 383 -21.17 3.50 -12.77
C MET A 383 -19.66 3.50 -12.84
N GLY A 384 -19.11 4.44 -13.60
CA GLY A 384 -17.67 4.53 -13.82
C GLY A 384 -17.28 5.37 -15.02
N THR A 385 -16.01 5.24 -15.40
CA THR A 385 -15.42 5.88 -16.56
C THR A 385 -14.58 4.90 -17.38
N HIS A 386 -14.45 5.18 -18.66
CA HIS A 386 -13.53 4.53 -19.57
C HIS A 386 -12.81 5.60 -20.40
N GLY A 387 -11.52 5.82 -20.11
CA GLY A 387 -10.66 6.69 -20.89
C GLY A 387 -9.93 5.89 -21.98
N ASN A 388 -10.21 6.21 -23.24
CA ASN A 388 -9.59 5.60 -24.41
C ASN A 388 -8.57 6.54 -25.06
N PHE A 389 -7.29 6.23 -24.90
CA PHE A 389 -6.21 7.05 -25.45
C PHE A 389 -6.04 6.93 -26.97
N VAL A 390 -6.55 5.86 -27.59
CA VAL A 390 -6.46 5.63 -29.04
C VAL A 390 -7.52 6.45 -29.77
N GLU A 391 -8.73 6.47 -29.24
CA GLU A 391 -9.82 7.31 -29.76
C GLU A 391 -9.75 8.76 -29.22
N GLU A 392 -8.91 8.98 -28.21
CA GLU A 392 -8.86 10.20 -27.41
C GLU A 392 -10.25 10.56 -26.85
N SER A 393 -10.89 9.59 -26.20
CA SER A 393 -12.24 9.75 -25.68
C SER A 393 -12.32 9.42 -24.20
N LEU A 394 -13.27 10.06 -23.52
CA LEU A 394 -13.62 9.76 -22.13
C LEU A 394 -15.11 9.46 -22.06
N CYS A 395 -15.45 8.19 -21.85
CA CYS A 395 -16.81 7.75 -21.57
C CYS A 395 -17.07 7.79 -20.06
N VAL A 396 -18.17 8.41 -19.64
CA VAL A 396 -18.71 8.33 -18.28
C VAL A 396 -20.06 7.62 -18.35
N PHE A 397 -20.29 6.68 -17.44
CA PHE A 397 -21.54 5.90 -17.41
C PHE A 397 -22.12 5.77 -16.01
N GLY A 398 -23.44 5.56 -15.98
CA GLY A 398 -24.25 5.51 -14.77
C GLY A 398 -25.02 6.81 -14.61
N ALA A 399 -26.35 6.74 -14.65
CA ALA A 399 -27.22 7.92 -14.74
C ALA A 399 -26.97 8.96 -13.63
N ASP A 400 -26.81 8.50 -12.39
CA ASP A 400 -26.51 9.38 -11.25
C ASP A 400 -25.15 10.07 -11.43
N LEU A 401 -24.12 9.34 -11.85
CA LEU A 401 -22.78 9.89 -12.07
C LEU A 401 -22.78 10.91 -13.21
N VAL A 402 -23.41 10.56 -14.34
CA VAL A 402 -23.54 11.46 -15.50
C VAL A 402 -24.25 12.75 -15.09
N ALA A 403 -25.35 12.67 -14.33
CA ALA A 403 -26.08 13.84 -13.86
C ALA A 403 -25.21 14.78 -12.99
N GLU A 404 -24.27 14.23 -12.21
CA GLU A 404 -23.37 15.00 -11.34
C GLU A 404 -22.20 15.69 -12.06
N VAL A 405 -21.82 15.21 -13.27
CA VAL A 405 -20.57 15.64 -13.93
C VAL A 405 -20.77 16.21 -15.33
N GLU A 406 -21.89 15.96 -15.98
CA GLU A 406 -22.06 16.24 -17.41
C GLU A 406 -21.91 17.73 -17.75
N GLU A 407 -22.51 18.62 -16.95
CA GLU A 407 -22.43 20.07 -17.18
C GLU A 407 -20.98 20.56 -17.15
N ASP A 408 -20.25 20.21 -16.08
CA ASP A 408 -18.86 20.61 -15.88
C ASP A 408 -17.93 19.98 -16.93
N LEU A 409 -18.08 18.69 -17.22
CA LEU A 409 -17.26 18.03 -18.25
C LEU A 409 -17.53 18.58 -19.64
N THR A 410 -18.78 18.94 -19.95
CA THR A 410 -19.11 19.59 -21.23
C THR A 410 -18.53 20.99 -21.31
N ALA A 411 -18.50 21.74 -20.20
CA ALA A 411 -17.84 23.05 -20.13
C ALA A 411 -16.32 22.94 -20.34
N LEU A 412 -15.69 21.89 -19.79
CA LEU A 412 -14.24 21.66 -19.88
C LEU A 412 -13.81 21.08 -21.24
N LEU A 413 -14.53 20.09 -21.76
CA LEU A 413 -14.12 19.28 -22.92
C LEU A 413 -14.85 19.65 -24.22
N GLY A 414 -15.98 20.35 -24.10
CA GLY A 414 -16.79 20.78 -25.24
C GLY A 414 -17.53 19.60 -25.89
N THR A 415 -16.98 19.07 -26.98
CA THR A 415 -17.71 18.18 -27.89
C THR A 415 -18.04 16.83 -27.26
N VAL A 416 -19.34 16.55 -27.12
CA VAL A 416 -19.85 15.19 -26.87
C VAL A 416 -19.76 14.40 -28.17
N LEU A 417 -19.12 13.24 -28.13
CA LEU A 417 -19.02 12.29 -29.24
C LEU A 417 -20.23 11.36 -29.30
N ARG A 418 -20.62 10.82 -28.15
CA ARG A 418 -21.68 9.80 -28.06
C ARG A 418 -22.56 9.97 -26.83
N ARG A 419 -23.80 9.48 -26.98
CA ARG A 419 -24.74 9.21 -25.88
C ARG A 419 -25.28 7.81 -26.04
N ASP A 420 -25.28 7.04 -24.97
CA ASP A 420 -25.75 5.64 -24.97
C ASP A 420 -25.07 4.79 -26.06
N GLY A 421 -23.77 5.00 -26.28
CA GLY A 421 -23.02 4.33 -27.35
C GLY A 421 -23.31 4.80 -28.77
N ARG A 422 -24.14 5.83 -28.95
CA ARG A 422 -24.56 6.32 -30.28
C ARG A 422 -23.95 7.69 -30.56
N PRO A 423 -23.37 7.91 -31.75
CA PRO A 423 -22.84 9.22 -32.14
C PRO A 423 -23.89 10.32 -32.00
N VAL A 424 -23.54 11.40 -31.31
CA VAL A 424 -24.35 12.62 -31.28
C VAL A 424 -23.80 13.59 -32.32
N GLY A 425 -24.28 13.48 -33.55
CA GLY A 425 -24.23 14.55 -34.53
C GLY A 425 -22.88 15.26 -34.73
N ASN A 426 -21.87 14.53 -35.18
CA ASN A 426 -20.89 15.01 -36.16
C ASN A 426 -20.73 13.91 -37.22
N VAL A 427 -21.83 13.58 -37.91
CA VAL A 427 -21.71 12.96 -39.22
C VAL A 427 -21.07 14.03 -40.10
N TRP A 428 -19.76 13.94 -40.32
CA TRP A 428 -19.20 14.54 -41.53
C TRP A 428 -19.86 13.81 -42.69
N SER A 429 -21.01 14.33 -43.14
CA SER A 429 -21.50 14.04 -44.46
C SER A 429 -20.47 14.64 -45.40
N PHE A 430 -19.54 13.81 -45.85
CA PHE A 430 -18.88 14.07 -47.12
C PHE A 430 -20.02 14.16 -48.14
N GLY A 431 -20.34 15.39 -48.54
CA GLY A 431 -21.23 15.67 -49.65
C GLY A 431 -20.72 15.01 -50.93
N PRO A 432 -21.60 14.84 -51.92
CA PRO A 432 -21.57 13.80 -52.95
C PRO A 432 -20.28 13.68 -53.76
#